data_AF-A0A090RUA3-F1
#
_entry.id   AF-A0A090RUA3-F1
#
_cell.length_a   1.000
_cell.length_b   1.000
_cell.length_c   1.000
_cell.angle_alpha   90.00
_cell.angle_beta   90.00
_cell.angle_gamma   90.00
#
_symmetry.space_group_name_H-M   'P 1'
#
loop_
_entity.id
_entity.type
_entity.pdbx_description
1 polymer ?
#
loop_
_entity_poly.entity_id
_entity_poly.type
_entity_poly.pdbx_seq_one_letter_code
_entity_poly.pdbx_strand_id
1 'polypeptide(L)' 'MTKQETALYKWLEQQNEKGVLKIEDIDTASIQLHSLIKGSCFWPQLMGMSDVMAEDAVMQLAESTADLFLARYLV' A
#
# COMPACT_ATOMS: atom_id res chain seq x y z
N MET A 1 11.27 9.42 -11.84
CA MET A 1 10.81 9.88 -10.50
C MET A 1 11.96 9.64 -9.55
N THR A 2 12.45 10.70 -8.91
CA THR A 2 13.55 10.64 -7.95
C THR A 2 13.17 9.67 -6.84
N LYS A 3 14.02 8.66 -6.62
CA LYS A 3 13.96 7.67 -5.54
C LYS A 3 14.05 8.37 -4.17
N GLN A 4 13.05 9.16 -3.80
CA GLN A 4 12.81 9.44 -2.41
C GLN A 4 12.22 8.16 -1.85
N GLU A 5 13.12 7.27 -1.43
CA GLU A 5 12.84 6.04 -0.69
C GLU A 5 11.86 6.36 0.43
N THR A 6 10.57 6.22 0.15
CA THR A 6 9.52 6.50 1.12
C THR A 6 9.69 5.56 2.31
N ALA A 7 9.17 5.93 3.47
CA ALA A 7 9.22 5.07 4.65
C ALA A 7 8.67 3.66 4.33
N LEU A 8 7.64 3.58 3.49
CA LEU A 8 7.07 2.32 3.03
C LEU A 8 8.05 1.51 2.15
N TYR A 9 8.71 2.15 1.19
CA TYR A 9 9.67 1.48 0.32
C TYR A 9 10.80 0.85 1.14
N LYS A 10 11.41 1.63 2.05
CA LYS A 10 12.46 1.12 2.96
C LYS A 10 11.96 -0.01 3.85
N TRP A 11 10.72 0.08 4.33
CA TRP A 11 10.14 -0.97 5.16
C TRP A 11 9.99 -2.28 4.38
N LEU A 12 9.56 -2.22 3.11
CA LEU A 12 9.44 -3.38 2.24
C LEU A 12 10.80 -4.02 1.96
N GLU A 13 11.85 -3.23 1.68
CA GLU A 13 13.22 -3.73 1.54
C GLU A 13 13.66 -4.49 2.79
N GLN A 14 13.50 -3.88 3.96
CA GLN A 14 13.90 -4.50 5.24
C GLN A 14 13.14 -5.80 5.54
N GLN A 15 11.84 -5.87 5.23
CA GLN A 15 11.09 -7.12 5.46
C GLN A 15 11.48 -8.22 4.48
N ASN A 16 11.82 -7.85 3.24
CA ASN A 16 12.31 -8.78 2.24
C ASN A 16 13.70 -9.33 2.62
N GLU A 17 14.61 -8.46 3.08
CA GLU A 17 15.93 -8.85 3.60
C GLU A 17 15.84 -9.80 4.80
N LYS A 18 14.84 -9.59 5.67
CA LYS A 18 14.57 -10.49 6.81
C LYS A 18 13.90 -11.81 6.40
N GLY A 19 13.49 -11.96 5.15
CA GLY A 19 12.74 -13.13 4.68
C GLY A 19 11.32 -13.24 5.25
N VAL A 20 10.79 -12.17 5.83
CA VAL A 20 9.39 -12.10 6.31
C VAL A 20 8.44 -11.96 5.13
N LEU A 21 8.83 -11.16 4.15
CA LEU A 21 8.14 -11.03 2.87
C LEU A 21 9.02 -11.61 1.77
N LYS A 22 8.40 -12.18 0.74
CA LYS A 22 9.06 -12.63 -0.48
C LYS A 22 8.63 -11.75 -1.65
N ILE A 23 9.38 -10.69 -1.89
CA ILE A 23 9.11 -9.69 -2.93
C ILE A 23 10.22 -9.73 -3.98
N GLU A 24 9.85 -10.05 -5.22
CA GLU A 24 10.78 -10.11 -6.36
C GLU A 24 11.17 -8.71 -6.88
N ASP A 25 10.21 -7.79 -6.85
CA ASP A 25 10.37 -6.39 -7.28
C ASP A 25 9.71 -5.46 -6.26
N ILE A 26 10.54 -4.75 -5.48
CA ILE A 26 10.10 -3.81 -4.45
C ILE A 26 9.35 -2.62 -5.05
N ASP A 27 9.77 -2.12 -6.21
CA ASP A 27 9.13 -0.98 -6.87
C ASP A 27 7.69 -1.35 -7.24
N THR A 28 7.50 -2.53 -7.84
CA THR A 28 6.16 -3.04 -8.17
C THR A 28 5.30 -3.23 -6.92
N ALA A 29 5.83 -3.86 -5.86
CA ALA A 29 5.08 -4.09 -4.63
C ALA A 29 4.66 -2.78 -3.93
N SER A 30 5.56 -1.79 -3.90
CA SER A 30 5.28 -0.46 -3.36
C SER A 30 4.18 0.25 -4.16
N ILE A 31 4.22 0.19 -5.49
CA ILE A 31 3.20 0.75 -6.37
C ILE A 31 1.85 0.07 -6.14
N GLN A 32 1.82 -1.25 -6.03
CA GLN A 32 0.59 -2.00 -5.78
C GLN A 32 -0.06 -1.60 -4.46
N LEU A 33 0.72 -1.56 -3.37
CA LEU A 33 0.22 -1.18 -2.06
C LEU A 33 -0.32 0.25 -2.03
N HIS A 34 0.37 1.20 -2.67
CA HIS A 34 -0.14 2.55 -2.83
C HIS A 34 -1.40 2.62 -3.68
N SER A 35 -1.52 1.79 -4.71
CA SER A 35 -2.68 1.78 -5.61
C SER A 35 -3.94 1.28 -4.92
N LEU A 36 -3.82 0.28 -4.04
CA LEU A 36 -4.94 -0.24 -3.23
C LEU A 36 -5.54 0.85 -2.31
N ILE A 37 -4.69 1.68 -1.69
CA ILE A 37 -5.15 2.78 -0.85
C ILE A 37 -5.68 3.95 -1.71
N LYS A 38 -4.86 4.45 -2.64
CA LYS A 38 -5.18 5.66 -3.40
C LYS A 38 -6.39 5.49 -4.32
N GLY A 39 -6.63 4.27 -4.81
CA GLY A 39 -7.80 3.95 -5.62
C GLY A 39 -9.12 4.22 -4.91
N SER A 40 -9.15 4.09 -3.57
CA SER A 40 -10.36 4.25 -2.77
C SER A 40 -10.44 5.58 -2.03
N CYS A 41 -9.34 6.05 -1.42
CA CYS A 41 -9.37 7.19 -0.50
C CYS A 41 -8.53 8.41 -0.92
N PHE A 42 -8.04 8.43 -2.16
CA PHE A 42 -7.30 9.60 -2.69
C PHE A 42 -7.83 10.08 -4.04
N TRP A 43 -7.83 9.22 -5.06
CA TRP A 43 -8.21 9.63 -6.42
C TRP A 43 -9.68 10.04 -6.53
N PRO A 44 -10.66 9.31 -5.95
CA PRO A 44 -12.06 9.72 -6.00
C PRO A 44 -12.29 11.11 -5.40
N GLN A 45 -11.64 11.42 -4.28
CA GLN A 45 -11.74 12.70 -3.59
C GLN A 45 -11.05 13.82 -4.39
N LEU A 46 -9.84 13.56 -4.89
CA LEU A 46 -9.10 14.52 -5.71
C LEU A 46 -9.88 14.90 -6.99
N MET A 47 -10.56 13.92 -7.58
CA MET A 47 -11.37 14.10 -8.78
C MET A 47 -12.77 14.66 -8.50
N GLY A 48 -13.15 14.88 -7.23
CA GLY A 48 -14.48 15.34 -6.86
C GLY A 48 -15.60 14.32 -7.12
N MET A 49 -15.25 13.04 -7.22
CA MET A 49 -16.19 11.93 -7.47
C MET A 49 -16.79 11.37 -6.18
N SER A 50 -16.18 11.62 -5.02
CA SER A 50 -16.65 11.12 -3.72
C SER A 50 -16.18 12.03 -2.58
N ASP A 51 -16.94 12.03 -1.48
CA ASP A 51 -16.56 12.73 -0.25
C ASP A 51 -15.38 12.04 0.46
N VAL A 52 -14.84 12.73 1.46
CA VAL A 52 -13.84 12.18 2.37
C VAL A 52 -14.44 10.99 3.12
N MET A 53 -13.70 9.89 3.17
CA MET A 53 -14.15 8.68 3.86
C MET A 53 -14.24 8.91 5.37
N ALA A 54 -15.25 8.29 6.00
CA ALA A 54 -15.35 8.22 7.44
C ALA A 54 -14.20 7.37 8.03
N GLU A 55 -13.86 7.62 9.29
CA GLU A 55 -12.68 7.03 9.95
C GLU A 55 -12.76 5.50 10.04
N ASP A 56 -13.95 4.95 10.27
CA ASP A 56 -14.21 3.51 10.28
C ASP A 56 -13.97 2.88 8.89
N ALA A 57 -14.43 3.53 7.83
CA ALA A 57 -14.21 3.09 6.45
C ALA A 57 -12.72 3.17 6.06
N VAL A 58 -11.98 4.18 6.56
CA VAL A 58 -10.53 4.28 6.36
C VAL A 58 -9.80 3.12 7.03
N MET A 59 -10.17 2.78 8.27
CA MET A 59 -9.58 1.65 8.98
C MET A 59 -9.88 0.33 8.27
N GLN A 60 -11.12 0.11 7.84
CA GLN A 60 -11.49 -1.09 7.09
C GLN A 60 -10.71 -1.22 5.77
N LEU A 61 -10.51 -0.11 5.05
CA LEU A 61 -9.69 -0.09 3.84
C LEU A 61 -8.23 -0.47 4.13
N ALA A 62 -7.66 0.07 5.22
CA ALA A 62 -6.28 -0.22 5.61
C ALA A 62 -6.08 -1.69 5.97
N GLU A 63 -6.99 -2.27 6.77
CA GLU A 63 -6.97 -3.68 7.15
C GLU A 63 -7.10 -4.59 5.94
N SER A 64 -8.12 -4.37 5.09
CA SER A 64 -8.32 -5.17 3.88
C SER A 64 -7.16 -5.07 2.91
N THR A 65 -6.52 -3.90 2.81
CA THR A 65 -5.33 -3.70 1.97
C THR A 65 -4.14 -4.49 2.52
N ALA A 66 -3.93 -4.47 3.84
CA ALA A 66 -2.88 -5.24 4.48
C ALA A 66 -3.09 -6.74 4.27
N ASP A 67 -4.32 -7.24 4.48
CA ASP A 67 -4.66 -8.65 4.28
C ASP A 67 -4.38 -9.10 2.85
N LEU A 68 -4.83 -8.32 1.85
CA LEU A 68 -4.62 -8.65 0.44
C LEU A 68 -3.13 -8.64 0.07
N PHE A 69 -2.38 -7.66 0.56
CA PHE A 69 -0.95 -7.55 0.29
C PHE A 69 -0.16 -8.69 0.94
N LEU A 70 -0.44 -9.00 2.20
CA LEU A 70 0.20 -10.08 2.94
C LEU A 70 -0.16 -11.45 2.35
N ALA A 71 -1.39 -11.67 1.90
CA ALA A 71 -1.77 -12.91 1.22
C ALA A 71 -0.91 -13.23 -0.01
N ARG A 72 -0.33 -12.20 -0.67
CA ARG A 72 0.54 -12.37 -1.84
C ARG A 72 2.01 -12.55 -1.47
N TYR A 73 2.48 -11.83 -0.46
CA TYR A 73 3.91 -11.61 -0.21
C TYR A 73 4.43 -12.21 1.10
N LEU A 74 3.57 -12.56 2.05
CA LEU A 74 4.00 -13.18 3.30
C LEU A 74 4.57 -14.58 3.05
N VAL A 75 5.63 -14.92 3.78
CA VAL A 75 6.29 -16.24 3.77
C VAL A 75 5.73 -17.14 4.87
#